data_AF-A0ABD0YWD2-F1
#
_entry.id   AF-A0ABD0YWD2-F1
#
_cell.length_a   1.000
_cell.length_b   1.000
_cell.length_c   1.000
_cell.angle_alpha   90.00
_cell.angle_beta   90.00
_cell.angle_gamma   90.00
#
_symmetry.space_group_name_H-M   'P 1'
#
loop_
_entity.id
_entity.type
_entity.pdbx_description
1 polymer ?
#
loop_
_entity_poly.entity_id
_entity_poly.type
_entity_poly.pdbx_seq_one_letter_code
_entity_poly.pdbx_strand_id
1 'polypeptide(L)'
;ALCQRNLPGINNEVCTAAFSYIKACGSEHLPLRMPNLCTSCSLPDGTLLEEGNTHKIGGKDVPMSTDVIFIVEAKHCTKYWKEKKTLQIFMSVLGKELKNVGLINNRYGVVTFGGNGVFEHPRSIYVNNQFFTSEKNVPYIFERIPAGDGKSDIFGALRYASTLPFRPGVAKTFILFPCSTCHPANMTVEYSVISHVLMENDITLHILMNVDFHVEKQRSNKLILEISITYLVSLGTIFTGKKLHDESMSVKKFSSIFAKRIAVTAEPDSCQLCECIANSDGMQYIECLLCEYTVPEFLDFVSNFEMIRYLVLLLGIQMNFTEK
;
A
#
# COMPACT_ATOMS: atom_id res chain seq x y z
N ALA A 1 -24.55 -18.21 15.97
CA ALA A 1 -24.97 -18.49 14.58
C ALA A 1 -23.76 -18.29 13.68
N LEU A 2 -23.20 -19.38 13.15
CA LEU A 2 -22.02 -19.36 12.29
C LEU A 2 -22.41 -18.76 10.93
N CYS A 3 -21.71 -17.71 10.52
CA CYS A 3 -21.90 -17.08 9.21
C CYS A 3 -21.36 -17.98 8.11
N GLN A 4 -22.22 -18.78 7.49
CA GLN A 4 -21.90 -19.44 6.23
C GLN A 4 -22.59 -18.68 5.10
N ARG A 5 -21.79 -18.05 4.22
CA ARG A 5 -22.26 -17.69 2.88
C ARG A 5 -22.31 -18.99 2.09
N ASN A 6 -23.51 -19.41 1.69
CA ASN A 6 -23.70 -20.52 0.77
C ASN A 6 -22.93 -20.24 -0.52
N LEU A 7 -21.94 -21.08 -0.83
CA LEU A 7 -21.35 -21.18 -2.17
C LEU A 7 -22.27 -22.09 -3.00
N PRO A 8 -22.84 -21.62 -4.12
CA PRO A 8 -23.65 -22.47 -4.99
C PRO A 8 -22.74 -23.43 -5.79
N GLY A 9 -23.00 -24.74 -5.71
CA GLY A 9 -22.55 -25.71 -6.73
C GLY A 9 -21.52 -26.76 -6.33
N ILE A 10 -20.96 -26.75 -5.11
CA ILE A 10 -20.03 -27.78 -4.62
C ILE A 10 -20.68 -28.52 -3.45
N ASN A 11 -20.46 -29.84 -3.31
CA ASN A 11 -20.98 -30.66 -2.20
C ASN A 11 -20.58 -30.04 -0.85
N ASN A 12 -21.50 -29.22 -0.35
CA ASN A 12 -21.32 -28.23 0.71
C ASN A 12 -20.82 -28.88 2.02
N GLU A 13 -21.14 -30.15 2.24
CA GLU A 13 -20.78 -30.91 3.43
C GLU A 13 -19.26 -31.18 3.53
N VAL A 14 -18.59 -31.50 2.42
CA VAL A 14 -17.14 -31.80 2.42
C VAL A 14 -16.34 -30.53 2.74
N CYS A 15 -16.69 -29.42 2.11
CA CYS A 15 -16.03 -28.14 2.36
C CYS A 15 -16.35 -27.56 3.74
N THR A 16 -17.56 -27.80 4.26
CA THR A 16 -17.92 -27.46 5.64
C THR A 16 -17.09 -28.27 6.64
N ALA A 17 -16.97 -29.59 6.43
CA ALA A 17 -16.17 -30.45 7.29
C ALA A 17 -14.68 -30.08 7.26
N ALA A 18 -14.13 -29.81 6.07
CA ALA A 18 -12.75 -29.35 5.90
C ALA A 18 -12.50 -28.04 6.65
N PHE A 19 -13.40 -27.06 6.51
CA PHE A 19 -13.31 -25.80 7.24
C PHE A 19 -13.34 -26.01 8.77
N SER A 20 -14.26 -26.83 9.28
CA SER A 20 -14.33 -27.14 10.71
C SER A 20 -13.05 -27.79 11.22
N TYR A 21 -12.47 -28.71 10.45
CA TYR A 21 -11.21 -29.37 10.79
C TYR A 21 -10.03 -28.38 10.81
N ILE A 22 -9.94 -27.50 9.81
CA ILE A 22 -8.93 -26.43 9.75
C ILE A 22 -9.04 -25.52 10.97
N LYS A 23 -10.25 -25.11 11.35
CA LYS A 23 -10.48 -24.27 12.55
C LYS A 23 -10.09 -24.97 13.85
N ALA A 24 -10.37 -26.26 13.97
CA ALA A 24 -9.95 -27.05 15.13
C ALA A 24 -8.42 -27.22 15.21
N CYS A 25 -7.74 -27.41 14.08
CA CYS A 25 -6.27 -27.49 14.05
C CYS A 25 -5.62 -26.13 14.31
N GLY A 26 -6.24 -25.05 13.83
CA GLY A 26 -5.79 -23.69 14.08
C GLY A 26 -5.71 -23.31 15.56
N SER A 27 -6.63 -23.80 16.40
CA SER A 27 -6.54 -23.59 17.86
C SER A 27 -5.36 -24.32 18.51
N GLU A 28 -4.85 -25.36 17.87
CA GLU A 28 -3.64 -26.10 18.28
C GLU A 28 -2.37 -25.56 17.62
N HIS A 29 -2.42 -24.36 17.02
CA HIS A 29 -1.30 -23.74 16.30
C HIS A 29 -0.77 -24.60 15.13
N LEU A 30 -1.63 -25.46 14.56
CA LEU A 30 -1.34 -26.27 13.37
C LEU A 30 -2.09 -25.67 12.17
N PRO A 31 -1.44 -24.78 11.40
CA PRO A 31 -2.08 -24.16 10.26
C PRO A 31 -2.28 -25.19 9.14
N LEU A 32 -3.53 -25.40 8.75
CA LEU A 32 -3.91 -26.20 7.59
C LEU A 32 -4.48 -25.29 6.50
N ARG A 33 -4.30 -25.69 5.24
CA ARG A 33 -4.87 -24.98 4.09
C ARG A 33 -6.21 -25.57 3.68
N MET A 34 -7.06 -24.72 3.11
CA MET A 34 -8.31 -25.15 2.48
C MET A 34 -7.98 -26.05 1.28
N PRO A 35 -8.69 -27.19 1.07
CA PRO A 35 -8.49 -27.99 -0.13
C PRO A 35 -8.90 -27.22 -1.39
N ASN A 36 -8.16 -27.36 -2.49
CA ASN A 36 -8.44 -26.65 -3.76
C ASN A 36 -9.87 -26.85 -4.27
N LEU A 37 -10.45 -28.05 -4.10
CA LEU A 37 -11.85 -28.36 -4.44
C LEU A 37 -12.86 -27.43 -3.73
N CYS A 38 -12.44 -26.83 -2.61
CA CYS A 38 -13.23 -25.91 -1.79
C CYS A 38 -12.75 -24.46 -1.93
N THR A 39 -11.94 -24.15 -2.93
CA THR A 39 -11.42 -22.80 -3.21
C THR A 39 -11.80 -22.41 -4.64
N SER A 40 -12.77 -21.50 -4.76
CA SER A 40 -13.21 -20.98 -6.06
C SER A 40 -13.59 -19.52 -5.95
N CYS A 41 -13.15 -18.69 -6.89
CA CYS A 41 -13.43 -17.27 -6.93
C CYS A 41 -14.23 -16.95 -8.19
N SER A 42 -15.11 -15.93 -8.13
CA SER A 42 -15.76 -15.42 -9.33
C SER A 42 -15.11 -14.10 -9.73
N LEU A 43 -14.64 -14.04 -10.98
CA LEU A 43 -14.19 -12.82 -11.62
C LEU A 43 -15.39 -11.91 -11.98
N PRO A 44 -15.16 -10.59 -12.21
CA PRO A 44 -16.22 -9.65 -12.53
C PRO A 44 -17.04 -9.98 -13.79
N ASP A 45 -16.46 -10.72 -14.73
CA ASP A 45 -17.10 -11.22 -15.95
C ASP A 45 -17.97 -12.48 -15.72
N GLY A 46 -17.98 -13.02 -14.49
CA GLY A 46 -18.68 -14.24 -14.11
C GLY A 46 -17.83 -15.51 -14.23
N THR A 47 -16.59 -15.42 -14.73
CA THR A 47 -15.68 -16.57 -14.83
C THR A 47 -15.37 -17.13 -13.45
N LEU A 48 -15.49 -18.45 -13.29
CA LEU A 48 -15.13 -19.14 -12.06
C LEU A 48 -13.66 -19.57 -12.14
N LEU A 49 -12.87 -19.19 -11.14
CA LEU A 49 -11.46 -19.48 -11.03
C LEU A 49 -11.23 -20.44 -9.86
N GLU A 50 -10.74 -21.64 -10.15
CA GLU A 50 -10.33 -22.62 -9.14
C GLU A 50 -8.88 -22.37 -8.71
N GLU A 51 -8.53 -22.72 -7.47
CA GLU A 51 -7.15 -22.63 -6.96
C GLU A 51 -6.18 -23.52 -7.77
N GLY A 52 -5.03 -22.98 -8.15
CA GLY A 52 -4.06 -23.60 -9.06
C GLY A 52 -4.25 -23.23 -10.54
N ASN A 53 -5.39 -22.64 -10.91
CA ASN A 53 -5.61 -22.11 -12.25
C ASN A 53 -5.35 -20.60 -12.29
N THR A 54 -4.63 -20.15 -13.32
CA THR A 54 -4.35 -18.73 -13.54
C THR A 54 -5.22 -18.16 -14.65
N HIS A 55 -5.78 -16.97 -14.44
CA HIS A 55 -6.50 -16.20 -15.43
C HIS A 55 -5.72 -14.93 -15.79
N LYS A 56 -5.44 -14.73 -17.08
CA LYS A 56 -4.72 -13.56 -17.57
C LYS A 56 -5.70 -12.43 -17.87
N ILE A 57 -5.53 -11.28 -17.22
CA ILE A 57 -6.22 -10.03 -17.55
C ILE A 57 -5.23 -9.16 -18.32
N GLY A 58 -5.58 -8.72 -19.53
CA GLY A 58 -4.67 -7.90 -20.33
C GLY A 58 -5.36 -7.06 -21.39
N GLY A 59 -4.64 -6.05 -21.89
CA GLY A 59 -5.13 -5.18 -22.95
C GLY A 59 -6.42 -4.45 -22.57
N LYS A 60 -7.51 -4.71 -23.30
CA LYS A 60 -8.80 -4.03 -23.09
C LYS A 60 -9.56 -4.51 -21.85
N ASP A 61 -9.20 -5.66 -21.31
CA ASP A 61 -9.86 -6.24 -20.14
C ASP A 61 -9.30 -5.69 -18.83
N VAL A 62 -8.18 -4.96 -18.88
CA VAL A 62 -7.61 -4.25 -17.74
C VAL A 62 -8.55 -3.10 -17.33
N PRO A 63 -9.12 -3.13 -16.12
CA PRO A 63 -10.00 -2.06 -15.68
C PRO A 63 -9.22 -0.77 -15.46
N MET A 64 -9.60 0.30 -16.16
CA MET A 64 -9.11 1.66 -15.88
C MET A 64 -9.71 2.20 -14.58
N SER A 65 -9.20 1.70 -13.46
CA SER A 65 -9.65 1.99 -12.10
C SER A 65 -8.50 1.81 -11.11
N THR A 66 -8.63 2.43 -9.93
CA THR A 66 -7.67 2.24 -8.84
C THR A 66 -8.35 2.01 -7.50
N ASP A 67 -7.74 1.15 -6.68
CA ASP A 67 -8.01 1.01 -5.26
C ASP A 67 -6.99 1.83 -4.48
N VAL A 68 -7.46 2.89 -3.81
CA VAL A 68 -6.59 3.83 -3.08
C VAL A 68 -6.66 3.55 -1.58
N ILE A 69 -5.51 3.24 -0.96
CA ILE A 69 -5.40 3.00 0.48
C ILE A 69 -4.67 4.16 1.15
N PHE A 70 -5.37 4.86 2.03
CA PHE A 70 -4.78 5.85 2.93
C PHE A 70 -4.21 5.13 4.15
N ILE A 71 -2.90 5.22 4.37
CA ILE A 71 -2.21 4.62 5.52
C ILE A 71 -1.80 5.75 6.45
N VAL A 72 -2.45 5.87 7.61
CA VAL A 72 -2.37 7.06 8.47
C VAL A 72 -1.79 6.71 9.82
N GLU A 73 -0.65 7.31 10.17
CA GLU A 73 -0.09 7.20 11.51
C GLU A 73 -0.94 8.02 12.49
N ALA A 74 -1.55 7.37 13.49
CA ALA A 74 -2.49 7.97 14.43
C ALA A 74 -1.80 8.81 15.51
N LYS A 75 -0.96 9.78 15.12
CA LYS A 75 -0.27 10.72 16.01
C LYS A 75 -0.73 12.15 15.85
N HIS A 76 -0.36 13.02 16.78
CA HIS A 76 -0.77 14.42 16.80
C HIS A 76 -0.33 15.22 15.56
N CYS A 77 0.75 14.84 14.88
CA CYS A 77 1.21 15.54 13.68
C CYS A 77 0.20 15.48 12.52
N THR A 78 -0.68 14.47 12.49
CA THR A 78 -1.71 14.32 11.44
C THR A 78 -2.89 15.26 11.59
N LYS A 79 -2.93 16.11 12.63
CA LYS A 79 -4.04 17.03 12.92
C LYS A 79 -4.48 17.87 11.71
N TYR A 80 -3.55 18.27 10.85
CA TYR A 80 -3.85 19.03 9.64
C TYR A 80 -4.66 18.22 8.61
N TRP A 81 -4.24 16.98 8.36
CA TRP A 81 -4.96 16.07 7.46
C TRP A 81 -6.27 15.55 8.05
N LYS A 82 -6.45 15.69 9.36
CA LYS A 82 -7.75 15.50 10.03
C LYS A 82 -8.69 16.70 9.87
N GLU A 83 -8.21 17.85 9.38
CA GLU A 83 -9.10 18.96 9.06
C GLU A 83 -9.98 18.60 7.87
N LYS A 84 -11.28 18.46 8.14
CA LYS A 84 -12.29 18.03 7.16
C LYS A 84 -12.23 18.79 5.85
N LYS A 85 -12.09 20.12 5.92
CA LYS A 85 -12.13 21.00 4.75
C LYS A 85 -10.92 20.77 3.85
N THR A 86 -9.74 20.66 4.43
CA THR A 86 -8.49 20.37 3.73
C THR A 86 -8.58 19.03 3.01
N LEU A 87 -9.03 17.98 3.72
CA LEU A 87 -9.15 16.67 3.14
C LEU A 87 -10.27 16.59 2.09
N GLN A 88 -11.39 17.29 2.29
CA GLN A 88 -12.45 17.41 1.27
C GLN A 88 -11.93 18.05 -0.03
N ILE A 89 -11.13 19.12 0.08
CA ILE A 89 -10.50 19.77 -1.08
C ILE A 89 -9.54 18.79 -1.76
N PHE A 90 -8.70 18.11 -0.99
CA PHE A 90 -7.77 17.12 -1.53
C PHE A 90 -8.49 15.99 -2.26
N MET A 91 -9.49 15.37 -1.63
CA MET A 91 -10.27 14.29 -2.20
C MET A 91 -10.97 14.73 -3.50
N SER A 92 -11.59 15.92 -3.51
CA SER A 92 -12.24 16.47 -4.71
C SER A 92 -11.28 16.69 -5.87
N VAL A 93 -10.05 17.14 -5.57
CA VAL A 93 -9.01 17.33 -6.59
C VAL A 93 -8.47 15.97 -7.06
N LEU A 94 -8.25 15.03 -6.15
CA LEU A 94 -7.82 13.66 -6.47
C LEU A 94 -8.81 12.96 -7.39
N GLY A 95 -10.10 12.95 -7.06
CA GLY A 95 -11.14 12.36 -7.90
C GLY A 95 -11.20 12.99 -9.29
N LYS A 96 -10.97 14.31 -9.40
CA LYS A 96 -10.88 14.99 -10.69
C LYS A 96 -9.65 14.55 -11.50
N GLU A 97 -8.46 14.52 -10.89
CA GLU A 97 -7.23 14.14 -11.61
C GLU A 97 -7.25 12.67 -12.03
N LEU A 98 -7.75 11.76 -11.19
CA LEU A 98 -7.97 10.36 -11.55
C LEU A 98 -8.90 10.23 -12.77
N LYS A 99 -10.01 10.98 -12.77
CA LYS A 99 -10.93 10.99 -13.91
C LYS A 99 -10.29 11.55 -15.19
N ASN A 100 -9.41 12.56 -15.08
CA ASN A 100 -8.73 13.15 -16.23
C ASN A 100 -7.82 12.15 -16.96
N VAL A 101 -7.23 11.20 -16.23
CA VAL A 101 -6.42 10.12 -16.80
C VAL A 101 -7.24 8.85 -17.13
N GLY A 102 -8.57 8.93 -17.07
CA GLY A 102 -9.46 7.84 -17.44
C GLY A 102 -9.75 6.83 -16.32
N LEU A 103 -9.22 7.02 -15.11
CA LEU A 103 -9.46 6.14 -13.97
C LEU A 103 -10.82 6.43 -13.34
N ILE A 104 -11.75 5.48 -13.50
CA ILE A 104 -13.13 5.57 -13.02
C ILE A 104 -13.46 4.42 -12.06
N ASN A 105 -14.61 4.50 -11.37
CA ASN A 105 -15.03 3.48 -10.39
C ASN A 105 -13.99 3.21 -9.30
N ASN A 106 -13.25 4.26 -8.91
CA ASN A 106 -12.22 4.17 -7.87
C ASN A 106 -12.87 4.02 -6.50
N ARG A 107 -12.23 3.23 -5.63
CA ARG A 107 -12.68 3.04 -4.24
C ARG A 107 -11.52 3.30 -3.28
N TYR A 108 -11.89 3.69 -2.06
CA TYR A 108 -10.95 4.22 -1.08
C TYR A 108 -11.05 3.42 0.22
N GLY A 109 -9.90 3.07 0.80
CA GLY A 109 -9.80 2.44 2.11
C GLY A 109 -8.90 3.25 3.03
N VAL A 110 -9.07 3.09 4.35
CA VAL A 110 -8.20 3.74 5.34
C VAL A 110 -7.67 2.71 6.32
N VAL A 111 -6.36 2.64 6.44
CA VAL A 111 -5.61 1.88 7.44
C VAL A 111 -4.98 2.87 8.40
N THR A 112 -5.01 2.56 9.69
CA THR A 112 -4.33 3.37 10.71
C THR A 112 -3.45 2.51 11.60
N PHE A 113 -2.40 3.11 12.17
CA PHE A 113 -1.41 2.46 13.02
C PHE A 113 -0.73 3.49 13.95
N GLY A 114 -0.01 3.04 14.97
CA GLY A 114 0.80 3.91 15.84
C GLY A 114 0.02 4.85 16.76
N GLY A 115 -1.27 4.59 16.96
CA GLY A 115 -2.12 5.23 17.96
C GLY A 115 -2.12 4.45 19.28
N ASN A 116 -3.07 4.72 20.17
CA ASN A 116 -3.17 4.02 21.45
C ASN A 116 -4.12 2.81 21.39
N GLY A 117 -3.86 1.80 22.22
CA GLY A 117 -4.74 0.64 22.39
C GLY A 117 -4.96 -0.12 21.09
N VAL A 118 -6.21 -0.21 20.64
CA VAL A 118 -6.57 -0.92 19.39
C VAL A 118 -6.00 -0.30 18.11
N PHE A 119 -5.46 0.92 18.18
CA PHE A 119 -4.84 1.63 17.06
C PHE A 119 -3.31 1.57 17.09
N GLU A 120 -2.71 0.89 18.08
CA GLU A 120 -1.25 0.72 18.15
C GLU A 120 -0.75 -0.12 16.96
N HIS A 121 -1.44 -1.22 16.67
CA HIS A 121 -1.15 -2.08 15.52
C HIS A 121 -1.95 -1.65 14.28
N PRO A 122 -1.45 -1.95 13.06
CA PRO A 122 -2.16 -1.65 11.82
C PRO A 122 -3.57 -2.24 11.78
N ARG A 123 -4.54 -1.41 11.37
CA ARG A 123 -5.95 -1.78 11.32
C ARG A 123 -6.71 -1.03 10.23
N SER A 124 -7.61 -1.75 9.58
CA SER A 124 -8.61 -1.21 8.66
C SER A 124 -9.74 -0.48 9.39
N ILE A 125 -10.11 0.71 8.91
CA ILE A 125 -11.27 1.46 9.41
C ILE A 125 -12.49 1.17 8.54
N TYR A 126 -13.61 0.80 9.18
CA TYR A 126 -14.85 0.43 8.50
C TYR A 126 -15.90 1.53 8.67
N VAL A 127 -16.67 1.78 7.62
CA VAL A 127 -17.86 2.65 7.63
C VAL A 127 -19.04 1.85 7.07
N ASN A 128 -20.17 1.85 7.77
CA ASN A 128 -21.36 1.07 7.39
C ASN A 128 -21.04 -0.41 7.12
N ASN A 129 -20.17 -0.99 7.95
CA ASN A 129 -19.71 -2.38 7.83
C ASN A 129 -18.97 -2.70 6.51
N GLN A 130 -18.48 -1.68 5.81
CA GLN A 130 -17.68 -1.79 4.59
C GLN A 130 -16.32 -1.15 4.81
N PHE A 131 -15.26 -1.80 4.33
CA PHE A 131 -13.91 -1.25 4.35
C PHE A 131 -13.70 -0.24 3.23
N PHE A 132 -13.96 -0.66 1.99
CA PHE A 132 -13.89 0.22 0.83
C PHE A 132 -15.11 1.14 0.77
N THR A 133 -14.87 2.40 0.46
CA THR A 133 -15.88 3.45 0.39
C THR A 133 -15.67 4.38 -0.82
N SER A 134 -16.61 5.29 -1.03
CA SER A 134 -16.46 6.42 -1.95
C SER A 134 -15.65 7.57 -1.34
N GLU A 135 -15.13 8.41 -2.24
CA GLU A 135 -14.36 9.63 -1.94
C GLU A 135 -15.01 10.51 -0.85
N LYS A 136 -16.33 10.63 -0.85
CA LYS A 136 -17.10 11.51 0.04
C LYS A 136 -16.99 11.14 1.52
N ASN A 137 -16.74 9.87 1.83
CA ASN A 137 -16.70 9.37 3.20
C ASN A 137 -15.30 9.40 3.80
N VAL A 138 -14.24 9.52 2.97
CA VAL A 138 -12.84 9.53 3.45
C VAL A 138 -12.60 10.65 4.48
N PRO A 139 -13.06 11.90 4.26
CA PRO A 139 -12.89 12.97 5.26
C PRO A 139 -13.49 12.63 6.63
N TYR A 140 -14.63 11.95 6.64
CA TYR A 140 -15.31 11.56 7.87
C TYR A 140 -14.59 10.45 8.63
N ILE A 141 -13.91 9.55 7.91
CA ILE A 141 -13.08 8.51 8.50
C ILE A 141 -11.90 9.15 9.23
N PHE A 142 -11.21 10.09 8.59
CA PHE A 142 -10.04 10.76 9.17
C PHE A 142 -10.37 11.54 10.44
N GLU A 143 -11.53 12.21 10.51
CA GLU A 143 -12.00 12.93 11.70
C GLU A 143 -12.11 12.03 12.95
N ARG A 144 -12.35 10.72 12.75
CA ARG A 144 -12.59 9.75 13.83
C ARG A 144 -11.34 9.01 14.29
N ILE A 145 -10.21 9.14 13.59
CA ILE A 145 -8.97 8.48 13.99
C ILE A 145 -8.44 9.21 15.24
N PRO A 146 -8.39 8.58 16.43
CA PRO A 146 -7.84 9.23 17.60
C PRO A 146 -6.33 9.44 17.41
N ALA A 147 -5.80 10.55 17.95
CA ALA A 147 -4.35 10.69 18.08
C ALA A 147 -3.88 9.98 19.35
N GLY A 148 -2.71 9.36 19.30
CA GLY A 148 -2.04 8.74 20.43
C GLY A 148 -0.52 8.76 20.25
N ASP A 149 0.16 8.06 21.16
CA ASP A 149 1.62 8.02 21.28
C ASP A 149 2.16 6.59 21.17
N GLY A 150 1.39 5.68 20.56
CA GLY A 150 1.78 4.29 20.38
C GLY A 150 3.02 4.11 19.52
N LYS A 151 3.51 2.86 19.52
CA LYS A 151 4.71 2.48 18.75
C LYS A 151 4.44 2.62 17.25
N SER A 152 5.37 3.29 16.56
CA SER A 152 5.30 3.45 15.11
C SER A 152 5.95 2.26 14.42
N ASP A 153 5.18 1.59 13.56
CA ASP A 153 5.66 0.51 12.70
C ASP A 153 5.11 0.68 11.28
N ILE A 154 5.80 1.51 10.50
CA ILE A 154 5.42 1.85 9.12
C ILE A 154 5.48 0.61 8.23
N PHE A 155 6.49 -0.24 8.39
CA PHE A 155 6.67 -1.43 7.57
C PHE A 155 5.64 -2.51 7.90
N GLY A 156 5.31 -2.71 9.16
CA GLY A 156 4.15 -3.51 9.54
C GLY A 156 2.84 -2.99 8.95
N ALA A 157 2.65 -1.67 8.93
CA ALA A 157 1.46 -1.06 8.33
C ALA A 157 1.38 -1.24 6.80
N LEU A 158 2.51 -1.11 6.09
CA LEU A 158 2.58 -1.36 4.65
C LEU A 158 2.30 -2.83 4.32
N ARG A 159 2.91 -3.76 5.08
CA ARG A 159 2.65 -5.20 4.95
C ARG A 159 1.20 -5.56 5.25
N TYR A 160 0.59 -4.95 6.26
CA TYR A 160 -0.83 -5.16 6.54
C TYR A 160 -1.71 -4.62 5.40
N ALA A 161 -1.37 -3.45 4.84
CA ALA A 161 -2.13 -2.86 3.76
C ALA A 161 -2.02 -3.67 2.46
N SER A 162 -0.89 -4.34 2.20
CA SER A 162 -0.70 -5.17 1.00
C SER A 162 -1.58 -6.43 0.99
N THR A 163 -2.05 -6.89 2.16
CA THR A 163 -2.95 -8.06 2.27
C THR A 163 -4.44 -7.71 2.17
N LEU A 164 -4.78 -6.46 1.85
CA LEU A 164 -6.17 -6.04 1.71
C LEU A 164 -6.82 -6.64 0.44
N PRO A 165 -8.16 -6.80 0.40
CA PRO A 165 -8.84 -7.46 -0.71
C PRO A 165 -9.03 -6.53 -1.92
N PHE A 166 -7.95 -6.34 -2.70
CA PHE A 166 -7.94 -5.54 -3.92
C PHE A 166 -8.79 -6.16 -5.03
N ARG A 167 -9.30 -5.34 -5.96
CA ARG A 167 -9.99 -5.84 -7.16
C ARG A 167 -8.97 -6.44 -8.15
N PRO A 168 -9.34 -7.49 -8.90
CA PRO A 168 -8.51 -7.98 -10.00
C PRO A 168 -8.29 -6.89 -11.06
N GLY A 169 -7.08 -6.76 -11.58
CA GLY A 169 -6.78 -5.88 -12.71
C GLY A 169 -6.61 -4.39 -12.38
N VAL A 170 -6.96 -3.93 -11.18
CA VAL A 170 -6.93 -2.48 -10.86
C VAL A 170 -5.56 -2.06 -10.32
N ALA A 171 -5.20 -0.80 -10.50
CA ALA A 171 -4.01 -0.23 -9.87
C ALA A 171 -4.17 -0.15 -8.35
N LYS A 172 -3.12 -0.57 -7.61
CA LYS A 172 -3.07 -0.50 -6.14
C LYS A 172 -2.27 0.73 -5.71
N THR A 173 -2.97 1.77 -5.24
CA THR A 173 -2.34 3.06 -4.91
C THR A 173 -2.31 3.27 -3.40
N PHE A 174 -1.12 3.34 -2.80
CA PHE A 174 -0.96 3.62 -1.37
C PHE A 174 -0.59 5.07 -1.15
N ILE A 175 -1.20 5.70 -0.15
CA ILE A 175 -0.88 7.06 0.28
C ILE A 175 -0.61 7.02 1.78
N LEU A 176 0.68 7.06 2.14
CA LEU A 176 1.16 7.02 3.51
C LEU A 176 1.29 8.43 4.08
N PHE A 177 0.76 8.63 5.29
CA PHE A 177 0.84 9.86 6.08
C PHE A 177 1.62 9.55 7.37
N PRO A 178 2.97 9.50 7.32
CA PRO A 178 3.77 9.21 8.49
C PRO A 178 4.00 10.49 9.31
N CYS A 179 4.05 10.32 10.63
CA CYS A 179 4.50 11.32 11.59
C CYS A 179 5.92 11.05 12.09
N SER A 180 6.26 9.79 12.27
CA SER A 180 7.54 9.38 12.82
C SER A 180 8.54 9.07 11.71
N THR A 181 9.82 9.09 12.05
CA THR A 181 10.87 8.66 11.13
C THR A 181 10.80 7.15 10.90
N CYS A 182 11.18 6.74 9.70
CA CYS A 182 11.28 5.33 9.36
C CYS A 182 12.65 4.80 9.76
N HIS A 183 12.80 4.36 11.02
CA HIS A 183 14.05 3.79 11.51
C HIS A 183 13.95 2.26 11.62
N PRO A 184 14.89 1.48 11.03
CA PRO A 184 14.81 0.01 11.01
C PRO A 184 14.63 -0.63 12.39
N ALA A 185 15.24 -0.08 13.46
CA ALA A 185 15.09 -0.64 14.81
C ALA A 185 13.66 -0.53 15.39
N ASN A 186 12.82 0.34 14.82
CA ASN A 186 11.43 0.51 15.24
C ASN A 186 10.45 -0.30 14.37
N MET A 187 10.93 -0.91 13.29
CA MET A 187 10.10 -1.64 12.33
C MET A 187 10.09 -3.14 12.64
N THR A 188 8.95 -3.79 12.44
CA THR A 188 8.82 -5.24 12.66
C THR A 188 9.17 -6.09 11.45
N VAL A 189 9.36 -5.45 10.29
CA VAL A 189 9.67 -6.09 9.02
C VAL A 189 10.93 -5.46 8.44
N GLU A 190 11.71 -6.21 7.69
CA GLU A 190 12.89 -5.68 7.01
C GLU A 190 12.51 -4.89 5.75
N TYR A 191 13.37 -3.94 5.38
CA TYR A 191 13.19 -3.12 4.18
C TYR A 191 13.05 -3.98 2.91
N SER A 192 13.92 -4.98 2.74
CA SER A 192 13.98 -5.85 1.54
C SER A 192 12.66 -6.56 1.32
N VAL A 193 12.06 -7.06 2.41
CA VAL A 193 10.77 -7.74 2.40
C VAL A 193 9.67 -6.77 1.96
N ILE A 194 9.62 -5.55 2.50
CA ILE A 194 8.59 -4.57 2.09
C ILE A 194 8.79 -4.12 0.64
N SER A 195 10.03 -3.86 0.22
CA SER A 195 10.33 -3.50 -1.16
C SER A 195 9.84 -4.57 -2.12
N HIS A 196 10.12 -5.84 -1.80
CA HIS A 196 9.67 -6.98 -2.59
C HIS A 196 8.15 -7.11 -2.61
N VAL A 197 7.50 -7.02 -1.44
CA VAL A 197 6.03 -7.06 -1.32
C VAL A 197 5.37 -5.99 -2.19
N LEU A 198 5.86 -4.74 -2.16
CA LEU A 198 5.30 -3.65 -2.96
C LEU A 198 5.51 -3.87 -4.47
N MET A 199 6.69 -4.36 -4.87
CA MET A 199 7.01 -4.63 -6.27
C MET A 199 6.21 -5.81 -6.84
N GLU A 200 6.21 -6.95 -6.16
CA GLU A 200 5.49 -8.16 -6.61
C GLU A 200 3.99 -7.91 -6.72
N ASN A 201 3.44 -7.12 -5.80
CA ASN A 201 2.03 -6.80 -5.79
C ASN A 201 1.65 -5.63 -6.69
N ASP A 202 2.57 -5.02 -7.44
CA ASP A 202 2.29 -3.84 -8.28
C ASP A 202 1.62 -2.71 -7.47
N ILE A 203 2.22 -2.37 -6.32
CA ILE A 203 1.74 -1.33 -5.42
C ILE A 203 2.55 -0.05 -5.58
N THR A 204 1.87 1.02 -5.99
CA THR A 204 2.47 2.36 -6.06
C THR A 204 2.34 3.07 -4.72
N LEU A 205 3.48 3.34 -4.05
CA LEU A 205 3.51 4.01 -2.74
C LEU A 205 3.81 5.52 -2.84
N HIS A 206 2.85 6.35 -2.48
CA HIS A 206 3.02 7.78 -2.25
C HIS A 206 3.18 8.08 -0.77
N ILE A 207 4.11 8.96 -0.43
CA ILE A 207 4.39 9.33 0.95
C ILE A 207 4.22 10.83 1.10
N LEU A 208 3.41 11.23 2.06
CA LEU A 208 3.13 12.61 2.39
C LEU A 208 3.57 12.91 3.82
N MET A 209 4.80 13.40 3.94
CA MET A 209 5.44 13.65 5.24
C MET A 209 5.34 15.12 5.66
N ASN A 210 5.35 15.39 6.96
CA ASN A 210 5.31 16.75 7.51
C ASN A 210 6.69 17.22 8.01
N VAL A 211 7.72 17.13 7.17
CA VAL A 211 9.10 17.55 7.49
C VAL A 211 9.66 18.50 6.43
N ASP A 212 10.57 19.39 6.84
CA ASP A 212 11.32 20.26 5.91
C ASP A 212 12.41 19.46 5.20
N PHE A 213 12.34 19.42 3.87
CA PHE A 213 13.51 19.09 3.07
C PHE A 213 14.39 20.34 2.99
N HIS A 214 15.26 20.52 3.97
CA HIS A 214 16.38 21.43 3.81
C HIS A 214 17.40 20.76 2.90
N VAL A 215 17.37 21.09 1.61
CA VAL A 215 18.49 20.84 0.69
C VAL A 215 19.59 21.84 1.05
N GLU A 216 20.17 21.68 2.24
CA GLU A 216 21.40 22.37 2.60
C GLU A 216 22.57 21.60 2.00
N LYS A 217 23.37 22.31 1.19
CA LYS A 217 24.67 21.85 0.71
C LYS A 217 25.50 21.39 1.92
N GLN A 218 25.68 20.08 2.04
CA GLN A 218 26.61 19.36 2.91
C GLN A 218 26.62 19.70 4.41
N ARG A 219 26.24 18.72 5.24
CA ARG A 219 27.14 18.13 6.25
C ARG A 219 26.62 16.78 6.75
N SER A 220 27.58 15.90 6.95
CA SER A 220 27.52 14.47 7.24
C SER A 220 26.58 14.12 8.40
N ASN A 221 25.87 12.99 8.27
CA ASN A 221 24.96 12.32 9.22
C ASN A 221 23.44 12.55 9.06
N LYS A 222 22.99 13.47 8.20
CA LYS A 222 21.55 13.58 7.82
C LYS A 222 21.17 12.70 6.62
N LEU A 223 22.17 12.19 5.89
CA LEU A 223 22.04 11.51 4.60
C LEU A 223 21.52 10.06 4.69
N ILE A 224 21.56 9.41 5.86
CA ILE A 224 21.17 7.99 6.02
C ILE A 224 19.64 7.82 6.08
N LEU A 225 18.89 8.88 6.44
CA LEU A 225 17.43 8.88 6.58
C LEU A 225 16.69 9.07 5.24
N GLU A 226 17.31 9.74 4.28
CA GLU A 226 16.70 10.08 2.97
C GLU A 226 16.77 8.91 1.99
N ILE A 227 17.74 8.01 2.17
CA ILE A 227 18.00 6.86 1.28
C ILE A 227 16.94 5.77 1.51
N SER A 228 16.64 5.36 2.75
CA SER A 228 15.72 4.22 2.96
C SER A 228 14.29 4.45 2.46
N ILE A 229 13.76 5.68 2.51
CA ILE A 229 12.40 5.98 2.02
C ILE A 229 12.41 6.20 0.50
N THR A 230 13.45 6.82 -0.07
CA THR A 230 13.55 7.05 -1.51
C THR A 230 13.64 5.75 -2.30
N TYR A 231 14.27 4.70 -1.75
CA TYR A 231 14.43 3.43 -2.45
C TYR A 231 13.16 2.57 -2.47
N LEU A 232 12.28 2.67 -1.45
CA LEU A 232 10.93 2.05 -1.49
C LEU A 232 10.03 2.67 -2.57
N VAL A 233 10.38 3.87 -3.00
CA VAL A 233 9.57 4.73 -3.88
C VAL A 233 10.13 4.66 -5.30
N SER A 234 10.51 3.46 -5.77
CA SER A 234 10.98 3.27 -7.15
C SER A 234 9.90 3.63 -8.19
N LEU A 235 8.62 3.48 -7.84
CA LEU A 235 7.46 3.80 -8.69
C LEU A 235 6.56 4.93 -8.16
N GLY A 236 6.79 5.37 -6.92
CA GLY A 236 5.91 6.31 -6.22
C GLY A 236 6.44 7.75 -6.17
N THR A 237 6.04 8.50 -5.13
CA THR A 237 6.65 9.81 -4.83
C THR A 237 6.62 10.18 -3.36
N ILE A 238 7.61 10.97 -2.93
CA ILE A 238 7.63 11.63 -1.63
C ILE A 238 7.27 13.11 -1.79
N PHE A 239 6.30 13.59 -1.00
CA PHE A 239 5.92 15.00 -0.90
C PHE A 239 6.03 15.49 0.55
N THR A 240 6.44 16.75 0.73
CA THR A 240 6.31 17.43 2.03
C THR A 240 5.01 18.23 2.08
N GLY A 241 4.20 17.94 3.10
CA GLY A 241 3.00 18.68 3.42
C GLY A 241 3.29 19.97 4.19
N LYS A 242 4.52 20.25 4.63
CA LYS A 242 4.78 21.41 5.49
C LYS A 242 4.54 22.76 4.78
N LYS A 243 4.73 22.82 3.46
CA LYS A 243 4.38 24.00 2.64
C LYS A 243 2.86 24.26 2.51
N LEU A 244 2.00 23.32 2.93
CA LEU A 244 0.57 23.57 3.10
C LEU A 244 0.24 24.40 4.35
N HIS A 245 1.18 24.46 5.30
CA HIS A 245 1.05 25.26 6.53
C HIS A 245 1.44 26.73 6.31
N ASP A 246 2.25 27.02 5.29
CA ASP A 246 2.60 28.40 4.90
C ASP A 246 1.53 29.01 4.00
N GLU A 247 1.18 30.27 4.25
CA GLU A 247 0.26 31.07 3.41
C GLU A 247 0.73 31.21 1.95
N SER A 248 1.96 30.79 1.63
CA SER A 248 2.59 30.90 0.32
C SER A 248 1.97 30.00 -0.76
N MET A 249 1.32 28.89 -0.39
CA MET A 249 0.70 27.98 -1.36
C MET A 249 -0.72 27.59 -0.93
N SER A 250 -1.70 27.82 -1.80
CA SER A 250 -3.08 27.39 -1.50
C SER A 250 -3.19 25.87 -1.46
N VAL A 251 -3.98 25.36 -0.50
CA VAL A 251 -4.31 23.93 -0.37
C VAL A 251 -4.69 23.32 -1.71
N LYS A 252 -5.48 24.04 -2.51
CA LYS A 252 -5.90 23.61 -3.84
C LYS A 252 -4.72 23.41 -4.81
N LYS A 253 -3.72 24.30 -4.80
CA LYS A 253 -2.54 24.20 -5.67
C LYS A 253 -1.66 23.01 -5.29
N PHE A 254 -1.38 22.83 -3.99
CA PHE A 254 -0.67 21.65 -3.50
C PHE A 254 -1.43 20.36 -3.85
N SER A 255 -2.73 20.31 -3.50
CA SER A 255 -3.58 19.15 -3.78
C SER A 255 -3.58 18.82 -5.26
N SER A 256 -3.58 19.82 -6.16
CA SER A 256 -3.53 19.60 -7.60
C SER A 256 -2.22 18.95 -8.05
N ILE A 257 -1.06 19.41 -7.55
CA ILE A 257 0.24 18.83 -7.91
C ILE A 257 0.31 17.38 -7.40
N PHE A 258 -0.03 17.15 -6.13
CA PHE A 258 0.06 15.83 -5.54
C PHE A 258 -0.95 14.85 -6.16
N ALA A 259 -2.20 15.25 -6.31
CA ALA A 259 -3.23 14.46 -6.98
C ALA A 259 -2.88 14.12 -8.43
N LYS A 260 -2.34 15.08 -9.19
CA LYS A 260 -1.94 14.83 -10.58
C LYS A 260 -0.83 13.78 -10.64
N ARG A 261 0.13 13.84 -9.71
CA ARG A 261 1.18 12.83 -9.64
C ARG A 261 0.63 11.45 -9.29
N ILE A 262 -0.25 11.36 -8.27
CA ILE A 262 -0.93 10.11 -7.92
C ILE A 262 -1.68 9.55 -9.12
N ALA A 263 -2.43 10.39 -9.84
CA ALA A 263 -3.23 9.95 -10.97
C ALA A 263 -2.37 9.39 -12.11
N VAL A 264 -1.25 10.04 -12.45
CA VAL A 264 -0.35 9.58 -13.51
C VAL A 264 0.34 8.26 -13.15
N THR A 265 0.63 8.00 -11.88
CA THR A 265 1.29 6.76 -11.44
C THR A 265 0.32 5.66 -10.98
N ALA A 266 -0.99 5.94 -11.00
CA ALA A 266 -2.06 4.97 -10.70
C ALA A 266 -2.56 4.28 -11.98
N GLU A 267 -1.73 4.24 -13.02
CA GLU A 267 -2.00 3.50 -14.25
C GLU A 267 -1.94 1.99 -13.95
N PRO A 268 -3.00 1.22 -14.21
CA PRO A 268 -2.99 -0.23 -14.02
C PRO A 268 -2.01 -0.88 -14.99
N ASP A 269 -1.35 -1.96 -14.56
CA ASP A 269 -0.50 -2.72 -15.47
C ASP A 269 -1.30 -3.27 -16.66
N SER A 270 -0.68 -3.23 -17.83
CA SER A 270 -1.24 -3.74 -19.08
C SER A 270 -1.55 -5.24 -19.07
N CYS A 271 -0.99 -5.99 -18.11
CA CYS A 271 -1.07 -7.43 -18.00
C CYS A 271 -0.92 -7.93 -16.55
N GLN A 272 -1.93 -8.63 -16.06
CA GLN A 272 -1.88 -9.32 -14.77
C GLN A 272 -2.29 -10.79 -14.89
N LEU A 273 -1.63 -11.65 -14.13
CA LEU A 273 -2.02 -13.04 -13.90
C LEU A 273 -2.70 -13.13 -12.54
N CYS A 274 -3.95 -13.59 -12.56
CA CYS A 274 -4.78 -13.70 -11.37
C CYS A 274 -5.01 -15.15 -11.00
N GLU A 275 -4.96 -15.46 -9.71
CA GLU A 275 -5.23 -16.78 -9.13
C GLU A 275 -6.24 -16.65 -7.98
N CYS A 276 -7.05 -17.68 -7.77
CA CYS A 276 -7.92 -17.76 -6.59
C CYS A 276 -7.16 -18.42 -5.44
N ILE A 277 -7.10 -17.73 -4.30
CA ILE A 277 -6.38 -18.20 -3.12
C ILE A 277 -7.33 -18.20 -1.93
N ALA A 278 -7.16 -19.18 -1.04
CA ALA A 278 -7.81 -19.17 0.28
C ALA A 278 -6.79 -18.82 1.37
N ASN A 279 -7.14 -17.86 2.24
CA ASN A 279 -6.33 -17.61 3.42
C ASN A 279 -6.51 -18.72 4.48
N SER A 280 -5.74 -18.65 5.57
CA SER A 280 -5.82 -19.60 6.70
C SER A 280 -7.20 -19.66 7.36
N ASP A 281 -8.03 -18.63 7.16
CA ASP A 281 -9.40 -18.59 7.64
C ASP A 281 -10.40 -19.17 6.65
N GLY A 282 -9.96 -19.79 5.55
CA GLY A 282 -10.81 -20.33 4.49
C GLY A 282 -11.54 -19.26 3.68
N MET A 283 -11.17 -17.98 3.84
CA MET A 283 -11.71 -16.88 3.03
C MET A 283 -10.98 -16.85 1.69
N GLN A 284 -11.76 -17.02 0.63
CA GLN A 284 -11.28 -17.01 -0.74
C GLN A 284 -11.18 -15.58 -1.27
N TYR A 285 -10.11 -15.26 -1.98
CA TYR A 285 -9.92 -13.98 -2.66
C TYR A 285 -9.10 -14.18 -3.93
N ILE A 286 -9.22 -13.23 -4.86
CA ILE A 286 -8.43 -13.22 -6.10
C ILE A 286 -7.18 -12.40 -5.85
N GLU A 287 -6.03 -13.00 -6.07
CA GLU A 287 -4.73 -12.32 -6.07
C GLU A 287 -4.25 -12.16 -7.50
N CYS A 288 -3.80 -10.96 -7.87
CA CYS A 288 -3.26 -10.67 -9.19
C CYS A 288 -1.85 -10.11 -9.08
N LEU A 289 -0.96 -10.68 -9.88
CA LEU A 289 0.45 -10.34 -9.99
C LEU A 289 0.78 -9.93 -11.44
N LEU A 290 1.90 -9.27 -11.64
CA LEU A 290 2.38 -8.90 -12.97
C LEU A 290 2.62 -10.15 -13.83
N CYS A 291 2.28 -10.08 -15.12
CA CYS A 291 2.57 -11.16 -16.07
C CYS A 291 4.07 -11.42 -16.23
N GLU A 292 4.87 -10.35 -16.22
CA GLU A 292 6.32 -10.39 -16.30
C GLU A 292 6.86 -9.49 -15.19
N TYR A 293 7.61 -10.08 -14.27
CA TYR A 293 8.39 -9.31 -13.31
C TYR A 293 9.68 -8.88 -14.01
N THR A 294 9.83 -7.58 -14.28
CA THR A 294 11.17 -7.06 -14.56
C THR A 294 11.88 -7.00 -13.22
N VAL A 295 12.81 -7.92 -12.97
CA VAL A 295 13.72 -7.73 -11.83
C VAL A 295 14.49 -6.46 -12.14
N PRO A 296 14.38 -5.39 -11.34
CA PRO A 296 15.24 -4.24 -11.55
C PRO A 296 16.68 -4.73 -11.44
N GLU A 297 17.55 -4.43 -12.42
CA GLU A 297 19.02 -4.64 -12.35
C GLU A 297 19.63 -4.09 -11.03
N PHE A 298 18.90 -3.25 -10.32
CA PHE A 298 19.24 -2.66 -9.03
C PHE A 298 19.41 -3.67 -7.87
N LEU A 299 18.86 -4.88 -7.95
CA LEU A 299 19.04 -5.88 -6.89
C LEU A 299 20.47 -6.46 -6.84
N ASP A 300 21.26 -6.32 -7.91
CA ASP A 300 22.70 -6.61 -7.92
C ASP A 300 23.56 -5.43 -7.41
N PHE A 301 22.97 -4.24 -7.21
CA PHE A 301 23.70 -3.05 -6.77
C PHE A 301 23.86 -2.99 -5.24
N VAL A 302 23.00 -3.67 -4.49
CA VAL A 302 23.07 -3.71 -3.02
C VAL A 302 24.18 -4.66 -2.54
N SER A 303 24.60 -5.60 -3.38
CA SER A 303 25.64 -6.59 -3.07
C SER A 303 27.05 -6.17 -3.49
N ASN A 304 27.24 -5.12 -4.30
CA ASN A 304 28.55 -4.74 -4.82
C ASN A 304 28.98 -3.30 -4.48
N PHE A 305 30.26 -3.17 -4.15
CA PHE A 305 31.06 -2.00 -3.74
C PHE A 305 30.93 -0.70 -4.58
N GLU A 306 30.07 -0.64 -5.59
CA GLU A 306 29.89 0.49 -6.52
C GLU A 306 29.16 1.71 -5.92
N MET A 307 28.52 1.55 -4.75
CA MET A 307 27.99 2.68 -3.97
C MET A 307 29.07 3.75 -3.66
N ILE A 308 30.32 3.33 -3.44
CA ILE A 308 31.43 4.26 -3.17
C ILE A 308 31.82 5.03 -4.44
N ARG A 309 31.84 4.37 -5.61
CA ARG A 309 32.17 5.04 -6.88
C ARG A 309 31.13 6.07 -7.28
N TYR A 310 29.85 5.77 -7.08
CA TYR A 310 28.77 6.71 -7.37
C TYR A 310 28.76 7.92 -6.43
N LEU A 311 29.09 7.72 -5.14
CA LEU A 311 29.30 8.79 -4.17
C LEU A 311 30.50 9.70 -4.52
N VAL A 312 31.60 9.13 -5.04
CA VAL A 312 32.78 9.89 -5.48
C VAL A 312 32.47 10.76 -6.71
N LEU A 313 31.70 10.23 -7.67
CA LEU A 313 31.29 10.96 -8.87
C LEU A 313 30.27 12.09 -8.57
N LEU A 314 29.32 11.86 -7.65
CA LEU A 314 28.29 12.86 -7.31
C LEU A 314 28.79 13.97 -6.37
N LEU A 315 29.83 13.70 -5.57
CA LEU A 315 30.40 14.68 -4.63
C LEU A 315 31.60 15.46 -5.19
N GLY A 316 32.09 15.13 -6.39
CA GLY A 316 33.24 15.80 -7.01
C GLY A 316 34.52 15.73 -6.18
N ILE A 317 34.69 14.67 -5.38
CA ILE A 317 35.87 14.50 -4.53
C ILE A 317 36.96 13.81 -5.37
N GLN A 318 37.99 14.57 -5.78
CA GLN A 318 39.25 13.97 -6.24
C GLN A 318 39.95 13.34 -5.02
N MET A 319 39.84 12.02 -4.86
CA MET A 319 40.74 11.30 -3.98
C MET A 319 42.00 10.93 -4.78
N ASN A 320 43.12 11.58 -4.47
CA ASN A 320 44.42 11.07 -4.84
C ASN A 320 44.69 9.81 -4.01
N PHE A 321 44.56 8.64 -4.64
CA PHE A 321 45.11 7.42 -4.09
C PHE A 321 46.64 7.51 -4.20
N THR A 322 47.32 7.57 -3.06
CA THR A 322 48.73 7.18 -3.00
C THR A 322 48.75 5.72 -2.59
N GLU A 323 49.21 4.87 -3.50
CA GLU A 323 49.42 3.45 -3.25
C GLU A 323 50.45 3.26 -2.13
N LYS A 324 50.06 2.49 -1.12
CA LYS A 324 50.96 1.65 -0.31
C LYS A 324 50.24 0.39 0.11
#